data_AF-A0A0W7W7K6-F1
#
_entry.id   AF-A0A0W7W7K6-F1
#
_cell.length_a   1.000
_cell.length_b   1.000
_cell.length_c   1.000
_cell.angle_alpha   90.00
_cell.angle_beta   90.00
_cell.angle_gamma   90.00
#
_symmetry.space_group_name_H-M   'P 1'
#
loop_
_entity.id
_entity.type
_entity.pdbx_description
1 polymer ?
#
loop_
_entity_poly.entity_id
_entity_poly.type
_entity_poly.pdbx_seq_one_letter_code
_entity_poly.pdbx_strand_id
1 'polypeptide(L)'
;MPRTSVPRRDRTFSIAVATLLAASAVLSGGSAAQATPGLNVGTHTVSANVYVHASDTPIGLNAYVTNPAAPPLGYPSSPVVGNATLEVQPDGTELLTVPLVNTTFGVLSFPAASADGAVSVVETGTTAWKTASGGPKTRISTVTFDVTDFAGGAAVATFSPSQEYANFFLYRGVKQWDLNLVWDTTTAR
;
A
#
# COMPACT_ATOMS: atom_id res chain seq x y z
N MET A 1 48.06 -14.78 -32.61
CA MET A 1 46.68 -14.75 -33.16
C MET A 1 45.82 -15.74 -32.38
N PRO A 2 44.53 -15.46 -32.14
CA PRO A 2 43.99 -15.28 -30.78
C PRO A 2 42.88 -16.27 -30.38
N ARG A 3 42.51 -16.30 -29.09
CA ARG A 3 41.13 -16.43 -28.54
C ARG A 3 41.17 -16.31 -26.99
N THR A 4 40.72 -15.19 -26.40
CA THR A 4 39.38 -14.96 -25.75
C THR A 4 38.98 -16.06 -24.76
N SER A 5 38.47 -15.82 -23.54
CA SER A 5 37.84 -14.63 -22.96
C SER A 5 37.54 -14.82 -21.46
N VAL A 6 37.78 -13.74 -20.70
CA VAL A 6 36.98 -13.11 -19.62
C VAL A 6 36.75 -13.84 -18.26
N PRO A 7 37.10 -13.17 -17.13
CA PRO A 7 36.83 -13.61 -15.76
C PRO A 7 35.48 -13.10 -15.18
N ARG A 8 34.92 -13.84 -14.22
CA ARG A 8 33.71 -13.48 -13.44
C ARG A 8 34.12 -12.58 -12.27
N ARG A 9 33.57 -11.37 -12.21
CA ARG A 9 33.79 -10.35 -11.17
C ARG A 9 32.97 -10.67 -9.92
N ASP A 10 33.66 -10.86 -8.80
CA ASP A 10 33.11 -10.66 -7.46
C ASP A 10 32.84 -9.16 -7.24
N ARG A 11 31.63 -8.83 -6.77
CA ARG A 11 31.26 -7.45 -6.41
C ARG A 11 31.12 -7.34 -4.90
N THR A 12 32.20 -6.87 -4.28
CA THR A 12 32.18 -6.19 -2.98
C THR A 12 31.40 -4.89 -3.10
N PHE A 13 30.48 -4.65 -2.17
CA PHE A 13 29.79 -3.37 -2.02
C PHE A 13 30.69 -2.42 -1.22
N SER A 14 31.17 -1.35 -1.85
CA SER A 14 31.79 -0.21 -1.17
C SER A 14 30.84 0.97 -1.25
N ILE A 15 30.47 1.51 -0.09
CA ILE A 15 29.66 2.72 0.06
C ILE A 15 30.59 3.92 -0.19
N ALA A 16 30.35 4.64 -1.28
CA ALA A 16 31.00 5.93 -1.54
C ALA A 16 30.01 7.05 -1.20
N VAL A 17 30.38 7.86 -0.22
CA VAL A 17 29.75 9.15 0.08
C VAL A 17 30.13 10.11 -1.04
N ALA A 18 29.14 10.64 -1.77
CA ALA A 18 29.34 11.64 -2.80
C ALA A 18 28.63 12.94 -2.42
N THR A 19 29.43 13.99 -2.27
CA THR A 19 29.02 15.39 -2.14
C THR A 19 28.35 15.85 -3.44
N LEU A 20 27.13 16.39 -3.36
CA LEU A 20 26.42 16.91 -4.54
C LEU A 20 26.69 18.41 -4.71
N LEU A 21 27.43 18.75 -5.75
CA LEU A 21 27.52 20.12 -6.29
C LEU A 21 26.21 20.46 -7.01
N ALA A 22 25.70 21.68 -6.78
CA ALA A 22 24.60 22.24 -7.54
C ALA A 22 25.04 22.60 -8.97
N ALA A 23 24.25 22.19 -9.97
CA ALA A 23 24.33 22.71 -11.33
C ALA A 23 22.91 22.88 -11.89
N SER A 24 22.58 24.12 -12.25
CA SER A 24 21.33 24.47 -12.94
C SER A 24 21.50 24.26 -14.44
N ALA A 25 20.58 23.52 -15.07
CA ALA A 25 20.29 23.60 -16.50
C ALA A 25 18.81 23.24 -16.72
N VAL A 26 18.11 24.06 -17.49
CA VAL A 26 16.67 24.02 -17.73
C VAL A 26 16.39 23.61 -19.18
N LEU A 27 15.32 22.83 -19.34
CA LEU A 27 14.54 22.44 -20.54
C LEU A 27 14.99 21.19 -21.31
N SER A 28 14.22 20.10 -21.14
CA SER A 28 13.25 19.65 -22.17
C SER A 28 12.47 18.40 -21.74
N GLY A 29 11.15 18.54 -21.55
CA GLY A 29 10.18 17.48 -21.90
C GLY A 29 9.85 16.37 -20.91
N GLY A 30 10.19 16.49 -19.61
CA GLY A 30 9.61 15.61 -18.59
C GLY A 30 8.29 16.20 -18.12
N SER A 31 7.17 15.50 -18.32
CA SER A 31 5.97 15.75 -17.53
C SER A 31 6.39 15.67 -16.06
N ALA A 32 6.48 16.81 -15.38
CA ALA A 32 6.54 16.80 -13.93
C ALA A 32 5.29 16.04 -13.51
N ALA A 33 5.46 14.87 -12.89
CA ALA A 33 4.39 14.20 -12.20
C ALA A 33 3.72 15.26 -11.34
N GLN A 34 2.50 15.63 -11.73
CA GLN A 34 1.83 16.75 -11.11
C GLN A 34 1.34 16.20 -9.79
N ALA A 35 2.10 16.47 -8.72
CA ALA A 35 1.68 16.22 -7.35
C ALA A 35 0.19 16.57 -7.22
N THR A 36 -0.55 15.76 -6.47
CA THR A 36 -1.98 15.94 -6.23
C THR A 36 -2.24 17.43 -5.97
N PRO A 37 -3.07 18.12 -6.79
CA PRO A 37 -3.15 19.57 -6.79
C PRO A 37 -3.33 20.14 -5.38
N GLY A 38 -2.33 20.88 -4.89
CA GLY A 38 -2.40 21.60 -3.63
C GLY A 38 -1.56 21.06 -2.46
N LEU A 39 -0.83 19.94 -2.63
CA LEU A 39 0.09 19.44 -1.59
C LEU A 39 1.54 19.85 -1.87
N ASN A 40 2.19 20.45 -0.87
CA ASN A 40 3.62 20.73 -0.92
C ASN A 40 4.44 19.47 -0.63
N VAL A 41 5.70 19.48 -1.06
CA VAL A 41 6.70 18.48 -0.65
C VAL A 41 6.71 18.35 0.88
N GLY A 42 6.73 17.11 1.37
CA GLY A 42 6.69 16.79 2.80
C GLY A 42 5.71 15.66 3.15
N THR A 43 5.51 15.47 4.44
CA THR A 43 4.65 14.44 5.01
C THR A 43 3.31 15.02 5.42
N HIS A 44 2.23 14.37 5.01
CA HIS A 44 0.84 14.79 5.26
C HIS A 44 0.05 13.64 5.89
N THR A 45 -0.88 13.98 6.80
CA THR A 45 -1.85 12.99 7.30
C THR A 45 -3.08 12.99 6.41
N VAL A 46 -3.41 11.84 5.81
CA VAL A 46 -4.54 11.68 4.88
C VAL A 46 -5.48 10.54 5.31
N SER A 47 -6.62 10.44 4.66
CA SER A 47 -7.54 9.30 4.84
C SER A 47 -7.27 8.30 3.73
N ALA A 48 -6.89 7.07 4.07
CA ALA A 48 -6.73 6.01 3.08
C ALA A 48 -7.20 4.67 3.64
N ASN A 49 -8.05 4.00 2.87
CA ASN A 49 -8.78 2.84 3.34
C ASN A 49 -8.65 1.71 2.34
N VAL A 50 -8.24 0.55 2.86
CA VAL A 50 -8.20 -0.71 2.13
C VAL A 50 -9.37 -1.56 2.60
N TYR A 51 -10.15 -2.10 1.66
CA TYR A 51 -11.34 -2.88 2.00
C TYR A 51 -11.64 -3.98 0.99
N VAL A 52 -12.34 -5.01 1.47
CA VAL A 52 -13.03 -5.99 0.62
C VAL A 52 -14.41 -5.46 0.27
N HIS A 53 -14.78 -5.48 -1.00
CA HIS A 53 -16.05 -4.95 -1.48
C HIS A 53 -17.25 -5.76 -0.97
N ALA A 54 -18.38 -5.09 -0.74
CA ALA A 54 -19.61 -5.69 -0.22
C ALA A 54 -20.13 -6.91 -0.99
N SER A 55 -19.81 -7.03 -2.29
CA SER A 55 -20.17 -8.20 -3.12
C SER A 55 -19.48 -9.49 -2.68
N ASP A 56 -18.29 -9.38 -2.08
CA ASP A 56 -17.42 -10.52 -1.80
C ASP A 56 -17.47 -10.91 -0.32
N THR A 57 -17.93 -9.99 0.54
CA THR A 57 -18.05 -10.25 1.98
C THR A 57 -19.35 -10.98 2.31
N PRO A 58 -19.35 -11.88 3.31
CA PRO A 58 -20.56 -12.57 3.77
C PRO A 58 -21.57 -11.67 4.49
N ILE A 59 -21.16 -10.43 4.83
CA ILE A 59 -21.98 -9.48 5.58
C ILE A 59 -22.69 -8.48 4.66
N GLY A 60 -22.44 -8.53 3.33
CA GLY A 60 -23.06 -7.60 2.37
C GLY A 60 -22.66 -6.14 2.57
N LEU A 61 -21.55 -5.89 3.26
CA LEU A 61 -21.00 -4.58 3.56
C LEU A 61 -19.51 -4.57 3.22
N ASN A 62 -18.96 -3.41 2.87
CA ASN A 62 -17.51 -3.27 2.73
C ASN A 62 -16.83 -3.64 4.04
N ALA A 63 -15.78 -4.47 3.97
CA ALA A 63 -14.98 -4.84 5.14
C ALA A 63 -13.63 -4.13 5.07
N TYR A 64 -13.48 -3.07 5.87
CA TYR A 64 -12.30 -2.21 5.94
C TYR A 64 -11.21 -2.84 6.80
N VAL A 65 -10.15 -3.35 6.17
CA VAL A 65 -8.99 -3.91 6.88
C VAL A 65 -8.15 -2.84 7.59
N THR A 66 -8.40 -1.56 7.28
CA THR A 66 -7.87 -0.38 7.99
C THR A 66 -8.65 -0.01 9.25
N ASN A 67 -9.82 -0.60 9.49
CA ASN A 67 -10.64 -0.32 10.66
C ASN A 67 -10.34 -1.34 11.78
N PRO A 68 -10.02 -0.93 13.02
CA PRO A 68 -9.70 -1.86 14.10
C PRO A 68 -10.92 -2.57 14.69
N ALA A 69 -12.14 -2.16 14.36
CA ALA A 69 -13.37 -2.75 14.88
C ALA A 69 -13.47 -4.24 14.56
N ALA A 70 -13.87 -5.03 15.57
CA ALA A 70 -13.94 -6.48 15.50
C ALA A 70 -15.12 -7.01 16.33
N PRO A 71 -15.79 -8.09 15.89
CA PRO A 71 -16.83 -8.72 16.67
C PRO A 71 -16.32 -9.22 18.04
N PRO A 72 -17.17 -9.24 19.09
CA PRO A 72 -18.58 -8.84 19.10
C PRO A 72 -18.81 -7.33 19.32
N LEU A 73 -17.75 -6.55 19.56
CA LEU A 73 -17.86 -5.14 19.99
C LEU A 73 -18.01 -4.15 18.83
N GLY A 74 -17.87 -4.60 17.58
CA GLY A 74 -18.11 -3.79 16.39
C GLY A 74 -17.88 -4.57 15.10
N TYR A 75 -18.03 -3.88 13.98
CA TYR A 75 -17.75 -4.41 12.65
C TYR A 75 -16.85 -3.43 11.90
N PRO A 76 -15.88 -3.91 11.10
CA PRO A 76 -15.04 -3.04 10.29
C PRO A 76 -15.78 -2.56 9.04
N SER A 77 -16.97 -1.99 9.18
CA SER A 77 -17.86 -1.64 8.06
C SER A 77 -17.83 -0.16 7.69
N SER A 78 -16.97 0.63 8.35
CA SER A 78 -16.84 2.06 8.11
C SER A 78 -15.39 2.43 7.78
N PRO A 79 -15.15 3.38 6.85
CA PRO A 79 -13.82 3.90 6.59
C PRO A 79 -13.29 4.67 7.80
N VAL A 80 -11.97 4.76 7.91
CA VAL A 80 -11.26 5.54 8.93
C VAL A 80 -10.75 6.84 8.30
N VAL A 81 -10.83 7.94 9.04
CA VAL A 81 -10.38 9.27 8.62
C VAL A 81 -9.02 9.57 9.24
N GLY A 82 -8.11 10.19 8.48
CA GLY A 82 -6.81 10.67 8.98
C GLY A 82 -5.92 9.55 9.51
N ASN A 83 -5.96 8.38 8.88
CA ASN A 83 -5.31 7.17 9.36
C ASN A 83 -4.01 6.82 8.62
N ALA A 84 -3.71 7.50 7.51
CA ALA A 84 -2.60 7.16 6.64
C ALA A 84 -1.65 8.35 6.48
N THR A 85 -0.43 8.04 6.05
CA THR A 85 0.63 9.03 5.84
C THR A 85 0.94 9.11 4.35
N LEU A 86 0.88 10.31 3.77
CA LEU A 86 1.35 10.58 2.42
C LEU A 86 2.68 11.32 2.49
N GLU A 87 3.69 10.83 1.78
CA GLU A 87 4.94 11.54 1.54
C GLU A 87 5.00 12.03 0.09
N VAL A 88 5.03 13.34 -0.09
CA VAL A 88 5.25 13.99 -1.39
C VAL A 88 6.73 14.31 -1.50
N GLN A 89 7.43 13.66 -2.42
CA GLN A 89 8.87 13.82 -2.61
C GLN A 89 9.20 15.03 -3.52
N PRO A 90 10.45 15.54 -3.47
CA PRO A 90 10.87 16.67 -4.32
C PRO A 90 10.75 16.44 -5.82
N ASP A 91 10.75 15.18 -6.27
CA ASP A 91 10.61 14.80 -7.68
C ASP A 91 9.15 14.61 -8.14
N GLY A 92 8.19 14.79 -7.22
CA GLY A 92 6.76 14.61 -7.47
C GLY A 92 6.23 13.21 -7.15
N THR A 93 7.09 12.28 -6.71
CA THR A 93 6.66 10.95 -6.27
C THR A 93 5.79 11.05 -5.02
N GLU A 94 4.67 10.32 -5.01
CA GLU A 94 3.74 10.27 -3.89
C GLU A 94 3.67 8.87 -3.27
N LEU A 95 4.17 8.73 -2.04
CA LEU A 95 4.18 7.47 -1.31
C LEU A 95 3.15 7.46 -0.19
N LEU A 96 2.15 6.60 -0.31
CA LEU A 96 1.05 6.46 0.63
C LEU A 96 1.24 5.25 1.53
N THR A 97 1.49 5.49 2.81
CA THR A 97 1.61 4.44 3.84
C THR A 97 0.27 4.25 4.57
N VAL A 98 -0.31 3.06 4.45
CA VAL A 98 -1.62 2.70 5.02
C VAL A 98 -1.48 1.62 6.10
N PRO A 99 -1.98 1.84 7.32
CA PRO A 99 -1.98 0.82 8.37
C PRO A 99 -3.17 -0.14 8.21
N LEU A 100 -2.88 -1.43 8.12
CA LEU A 100 -3.87 -2.51 8.09
C LEU A 100 -4.04 -3.08 9.50
N VAL A 101 -4.90 -2.47 10.31
CA VAL A 101 -5.00 -2.78 11.74
C VAL A 101 -6.01 -3.87 12.07
N ASN A 102 -6.91 -4.26 11.15
CA ASN A 102 -7.98 -5.19 11.45
C ASN A 102 -7.50 -6.62 11.79
N THR A 103 -7.95 -7.16 12.91
CA THR A 103 -7.58 -8.50 13.39
C THR A 103 -8.64 -9.58 13.13
N THR A 104 -9.78 -9.20 12.56
CA THR A 104 -10.84 -10.12 12.12
C THR A 104 -10.58 -10.61 10.71
N PHE A 105 -10.13 -9.72 9.82
CA PHE A 105 -9.77 -9.97 8.43
C PHE A 105 -8.30 -9.58 8.27
N GLY A 106 -7.42 -10.57 8.35
CA GLY A 106 -5.98 -10.35 8.25
C GLY A 106 -5.52 -10.55 6.82
N VAL A 107 -4.97 -9.49 6.21
CA VAL A 107 -4.38 -9.57 4.88
C VAL A 107 -3.12 -10.45 4.90
N LEU A 108 -3.05 -11.39 3.97
CA LEU A 108 -1.93 -12.31 3.80
C LEU A 108 -1.07 -11.95 2.59
N SER A 109 -1.70 -11.55 1.48
CA SER A 109 -1.00 -11.10 0.27
C SER A 109 -1.91 -10.29 -0.65
N PHE A 110 -1.32 -9.48 -1.51
CA PHE A 110 -1.97 -8.80 -2.64
C PHE A 110 -0.93 -8.61 -3.76
N PRO A 111 -1.35 -8.42 -5.03
CA PRO A 111 -0.43 -8.24 -6.16
C PRO A 111 0.43 -6.99 -5.99
N ALA A 112 1.56 -6.96 -6.71
CA ALA A 112 2.51 -5.85 -6.67
C ALA A 112 1.99 -4.54 -7.28
N ALA A 113 0.84 -4.57 -7.96
CA ALA A 113 0.17 -3.40 -8.51
C ALA A 113 -1.35 -3.62 -8.59
N SER A 114 -2.10 -2.53 -8.69
CA SER A 114 -3.51 -2.55 -9.00
C SER A 114 -3.77 -3.10 -10.41
N ALA A 115 -4.98 -3.57 -10.66
CA ALA A 115 -5.38 -4.19 -11.92
C ALA A 115 -5.25 -3.25 -13.13
N ASP A 116 -5.39 -1.94 -12.92
CA ASP A 116 -5.20 -0.89 -13.92
C ASP A 116 -3.77 -0.35 -13.99
N GLY A 117 -2.89 -0.79 -13.08
CA GLY A 117 -1.49 -0.36 -12.99
C GLY A 117 -1.28 1.05 -12.43
N ALA A 118 -2.34 1.75 -11.99
CA ALA A 118 -2.25 3.13 -11.48
C ALA A 118 -1.62 3.22 -10.08
N VAL A 119 -1.63 2.13 -9.31
CA VAL A 119 -1.05 2.06 -7.97
C VAL A 119 -0.11 0.87 -7.89
N SER A 120 1.10 1.08 -7.38
CA SER A 120 2.06 -0.01 -7.14
C SER A 120 2.38 -0.18 -5.66
N VAL A 121 2.76 -1.40 -5.28
CA VAL A 121 3.14 -1.76 -3.92
C VAL A 121 4.64 -1.63 -3.79
N VAL A 122 5.09 -0.72 -2.95
CA VAL A 122 6.52 -0.46 -2.72
C VAL A 122 7.05 -1.31 -1.59
N GLU A 123 6.31 -1.37 -0.47
CA GLU A 123 6.74 -2.08 0.73
C GLU A 123 5.55 -2.61 1.54
N THR A 124 5.76 -3.73 2.23
CA THR A 124 4.79 -4.26 3.20
C THR A 124 5.46 -4.56 4.53
N GLY A 125 4.85 -4.12 5.62
CA GLY A 125 5.22 -4.54 6.98
C GLY A 125 4.35 -5.69 7.45
N THR A 126 4.92 -6.64 8.18
CA THR A 126 4.18 -7.75 8.79
C THR A 126 4.29 -7.71 10.31
N THR A 127 3.28 -8.26 10.98
CA THR A 127 3.27 -8.37 12.44
C THR A 127 2.78 -9.73 12.89
N ALA A 128 3.19 -10.12 14.11
CA ALA A 128 2.67 -11.31 14.76
C ALA A 128 1.16 -11.16 15.00
N TRP A 129 0.43 -12.24 14.77
CA TRP A 129 -1.03 -12.25 14.86
C TRP A 129 -1.52 -13.50 15.56
N LYS A 130 -2.40 -13.30 16.53
CA LYS A 130 -3.04 -14.37 17.29
C LYS A 130 -4.36 -14.74 16.62
N THR A 131 -4.35 -15.84 15.89
CA THR A 131 -5.55 -16.45 15.31
C THR A 131 -6.04 -17.62 16.15
N ALA A 132 -7.26 -18.07 15.89
CA ALA A 132 -7.72 -19.36 16.41
C ALA A 132 -6.85 -20.51 15.89
N SER A 133 -6.83 -21.63 16.61
CA SER A 133 -5.96 -22.79 16.32
C SER A 133 -6.00 -23.19 14.83
N GLY A 134 -4.82 -23.36 14.23
CA GLY A 134 -4.64 -23.70 12.81
C GLY A 134 -4.59 -22.50 11.85
N GLY A 135 -4.78 -21.27 12.32
CA GLY A 135 -4.67 -20.07 11.50
C GLY A 135 -3.24 -19.54 11.32
N PRO A 136 -3.06 -18.55 10.42
CA PRO A 136 -1.80 -17.85 10.23
C PRO A 136 -1.30 -17.19 11.52
N LYS A 137 0.03 -17.13 11.68
CA LYS A 137 0.70 -16.51 12.84
C LYS A 137 1.15 -15.08 12.58
N THR A 138 1.03 -14.63 11.34
CA THR A 138 1.40 -13.29 10.90
C THR A 138 0.35 -12.77 9.93
N ARG A 139 0.31 -11.45 9.80
CA ARG A 139 -0.47 -10.74 8.77
C ARG A 139 0.30 -9.51 8.32
N ILE A 140 -0.05 -9.00 7.15
CA ILE A 140 0.39 -7.68 6.72
C ILE A 140 -0.29 -6.64 7.62
N SER A 141 0.50 -5.74 8.19
CA SER A 141 0.06 -4.70 9.12
C SER A 141 0.21 -3.29 8.57
N THR A 142 1.06 -3.10 7.57
CA THR A 142 1.27 -1.82 6.89
C THR A 142 1.59 -2.08 5.43
N VAL A 143 1.22 -1.14 4.57
CA VAL A 143 1.56 -1.16 3.15
C VAL A 143 1.92 0.25 2.72
N THR A 144 3.00 0.38 1.96
CA THR A 144 3.36 1.60 1.27
C THR A 144 3.07 1.43 -0.22
N PHE A 145 2.22 2.29 -0.75
CA PHE A 145 1.86 2.35 -2.15
C PHE A 145 2.54 3.53 -2.83
N ASP A 146 2.95 3.37 -4.08
CA ASP A 146 3.17 4.50 -4.98
C ASP A 146 1.84 4.86 -5.62
N VAL A 147 1.39 6.10 -5.37
CA VAL A 147 0.11 6.65 -5.84
C VAL A 147 0.31 7.85 -6.75
N THR A 148 1.51 8.06 -7.28
CA THR A 148 1.88 9.22 -8.11
C THR A 148 0.91 9.46 -9.26
N ASP A 149 0.46 8.38 -9.91
CA ASP A 149 -0.44 8.43 -11.06
C ASP A 149 -1.92 8.20 -10.69
N PHE A 150 -2.25 8.19 -9.38
CA PHE A 150 -3.57 7.82 -8.88
C PHE A 150 -4.31 9.02 -8.29
N ALA A 151 -5.32 9.51 -9.02
CA ALA A 151 -6.06 10.74 -8.71
C ALA A 151 -6.77 10.76 -7.35
N GLY A 152 -7.06 9.60 -6.75
CA GLY A 152 -7.76 9.51 -5.47
C GLY A 152 -9.21 10.00 -5.47
N GLY A 153 -9.71 10.38 -4.29
CA GLY A 153 -11.08 10.79 -4.06
C GLY A 153 -12.07 9.64 -4.29
N ALA A 154 -12.86 9.73 -5.36
CA ALA A 154 -13.82 8.70 -5.74
C ALA A 154 -13.19 7.54 -6.53
N ALA A 155 -11.92 7.65 -6.93
CA ALA A 155 -11.21 6.59 -7.64
C ALA A 155 -10.94 5.40 -6.71
N VAL A 156 -11.03 4.19 -7.27
CA VAL A 156 -10.78 2.93 -6.56
C VAL A 156 -9.68 2.17 -7.31
N ALA A 157 -8.60 1.84 -6.60
CA ALA A 157 -7.56 0.95 -7.12
C ALA A 157 -7.80 -0.47 -6.59
N THR A 158 -8.07 -1.42 -7.49
CA THR A 158 -8.38 -2.81 -7.13
C THR A 158 -7.16 -3.72 -7.29
N PHE A 159 -6.87 -4.52 -6.28
CA PHE A 159 -5.78 -5.49 -6.22
C PHE A 159 -6.36 -6.91 -6.29
N SER A 160 -6.23 -7.54 -7.45
CA SER A 160 -6.76 -8.88 -7.73
C SER A 160 -5.68 -9.78 -8.36
N PRO A 161 -5.50 -11.04 -7.89
CA PRO A 161 -6.14 -11.66 -6.73
C PRO A 161 -5.44 -11.28 -5.42
N SER A 162 -6.20 -10.98 -4.37
CA SER A 162 -5.67 -10.82 -3.01
C SER A 162 -6.11 -11.96 -2.09
N GLN A 163 -5.33 -12.20 -1.04
CA GLN A 163 -5.59 -13.25 -0.05
C GLN A 163 -5.71 -12.68 1.35
N GLU A 164 -6.77 -13.08 2.05
CA GLU A 164 -7.01 -12.75 3.44
C GLU A 164 -7.30 -14.02 4.27
N TYR A 165 -7.15 -13.90 5.58
CA TYR A 165 -7.68 -14.88 6.52
C TYR A 165 -8.78 -14.25 7.36
N ALA A 166 -9.98 -14.81 7.29
CA ALA A 166 -11.05 -14.49 8.20
C ALA A 166 -10.83 -15.25 9.51
N ASN A 167 -10.63 -14.53 10.61
CA ASN A 167 -10.49 -15.06 11.98
C ASN A 167 -11.82 -15.02 12.75
N PHE A 168 -12.94 -14.93 12.05
CA PHE A 168 -14.29 -14.95 12.64
C PHE A 168 -14.87 -16.36 12.65
N PHE A 169 -15.50 -16.78 13.75
CA PHE A 169 -15.86 -18.19 13.96
C PHE A 169 -16.85 -18.78 12.93
N LEU A 170 -17.78 -17.98 12.38
CA LEU A 170 -18.74 -18.46 11.38
C LEU A 170 -18.18 -18.51 9.96
N TYR A 171 -17.08 -17.81 9.69
CA TYR A 171 -16.55 -17.63 8.33
C TYR A 171 -15.05 -17.90 8.22
N ARG A 172 -14.52 -18.66 9.18
CA ARG A 172 -13.08 -18.82 9.38
C ARG A 172 -12.41 -19.45 8.15
N GLY A 173 -11.20 -18.99 7.84
CA GLY A 173 -10.35 -19.61 6.84
C GLY A 173 -9.75 -18.59 5.87
N VAL A 174 -8.90 -19.11 4.98
CA VAL A 174 -8.32 -18.35 3.88
C VAL A 174 -9.40 -18.00 2.85
N LYS A 175 -9.37 -16.76 2.37
CA LYS A 175 -10.29 -16.20 1.37
C LYS A 175 -9.48 -15.57 0.26
N GLN A 176 -10.00 -15.72 -0.96
CA GLN A 176 -9.50 -15.04 -2.15
C GLN A 176 -10.49 -13.91 -2.41
N TRP A 177 -10.15 -12.73 -1.93
CA TRP A 177 -11.01 -11.54 -1.98
C TRP A 177 -10.18 -10.40 -2.52
N ASP A 178 -10.75 -9.64 -3.43
CA ASP A 178 -10.06 -8.49 -3.98
C ASP A 178 -10.02 -7.36 -2.96
N LEU A 179 -8.86 -6.70 -2.91
CA LEU A 179 -8.65 -5.55 -2.03
C LEU A 179 -8.78 -4.27 -2.83
N ASN A 180 -9.49 -3.31 -2.27
CA ASN A 180 -9.76 -2.03 -2.90
C ASN A 180 -9.16 -0.92 -2.07
N LEU A 181 -8.30 -0.10 -2.67
CA LEU A 181 -7.74 1.10 -2.08
C LEU A 181 -8.55 2.31 -2.53
N VAL A 182 -8.97 3.10 -1.57
CA VAL A 182 -9.45 4.48 -1.76
C VAL A 182 -8.64 5.41 -0.87
N TRP A 183 -8.37 6.61 -1.34
CA TRP A 183 -7.68 7.62 -0.54
C TRP A 183 -8.21 9.02 -0.83
N ASP A 184 -8.16 9.89 0.16
CA ASP A 184 -8.71 11.23 0.12
C ASP A 184 -7.74 12.23 0.78
N THR A 185 -7.35 13.23 0.00
CA THR A 185 -6.46 14.33 0.37
C THR A 185 -7.21 15.54 0.92
N THR A 186 -8.55 15.58 0.91
CA THR A 186 -9.33 16.67 1.53
C THR A 186 -9.12 16.74 3.05
N THR A 187 -8.65 15.65 3.65
CA THR A 187 -8.27 15.59 5.06
C THR A 187 -6.80 15.90 5.32
N ALA A 188 -6.01 16.21 4.28
CA ALA A 188 -4.60 16.52 4.40
C ALA A 188 -4.38 17.72 5.33
N ARG A 189 -3.52 17.52 6.33
CA ARG A 189 -3.09 18.53 7.30
C ARG A 189 -1.62 18.32 7.65
#